data_AF-A0A3A6CL05-F1
#
_entry.id   AF-A0A3A6CL05-F1
#
_cell.length_a   1.000
_cell.length_b   1.000
_cell.length_c   1.000
_cell.angle_alpha   90.00
_cell.angle_beta   90.00
_cell.angle_gamma   90.00
#
_symmetry.space_group_name_H-M   'P 1'
#
loop_
_entity.id
_entity.type
_entity.pdbx_description
1 polymer ?
#
loop_
_entity_poly.entity_id
_entity_poly.type
_entity_poly.pdbx_seq_one_letter_code
_entity_poly.pdbx_strand_id
1 'polypeptide(L)'
;MRLELSDLPPRYRAQAEKQLAQRRCGGKAAPASLEAAVNAARSTGHEFDSRGEYDYYMGTVLPKVQSGEVVKVELHRRFTMLPEKEYGNVKLPAAHYTPDFVLTYADGTVEVVEVKSKFTRRQQRDYIHRRRMFIDLVAEPQHWRFIEYITPDTAEEIRKWKRLAEQAGKDSSWEKAGQGCQHSTGRASRMQ
;
A
#
# COMPACT_ATOMS: atom_id res chain seq x y z
N MET A 1 15.52 34.01 18.04
CA MET A 1 15.03 33.43 19.30
C MET A 1 14.28 32.15 18.99
N ARG A 2 14.51 31.07 19.75
CA ARG A 2 13.78 29.81 19.62
C ARG A 2 12.55 29.90 20.54
N LEU A 3 11.36 29.67 19.98
CA LEU A 3 10.10 29.65 20.74
C LEU A 3 9.99 28.33 21.50
N GLU A 4 9.81 28.40 22.81
CA GLU A 4 9.59 27.27 23.71
C GLU A 4 8.08 27.04 23.93
N LEU A 5 7.69 25.85 24.41
CA LEU A 5 6.26 25.57 24.69
C LEU A 5 5.67 26.49 25.77
N SER A 6 6.51 26.98 26.68
CA SER A 6 6.15 27.98 27.68
C SER A 6 5.75 29.32 27.06
N ASP A 7 6.11 29.58 25.82
CA ASP A 7 5.82 30.85 25.15
C ASP A 7 4.47 30.82 24.43
N LEU A 8 3.83 29.64 24.34
CA LEU A 8 2.50 29.47 23.74
C LEU A 8 1.38 29.78 24.73
N PRO A 9 0.31 30.51 24.31
CA PRO A 9 -0.88 30.71 25.13
C PRO A 9 -1.54 29.37 25.52
N PRO A 10 -2.19 29.27 26.70
CA PRO A 10 -2.72 28.00 27.23
C PRO A 10 -3.62 27.23 26.27
N ARG A 11 -4.40 27.94 25.44
CA ARG A 11 -5.32 27.35 24.45
C ARG A 11 -4.59 26.59 23.33
N TYR A 12 -3.38 27.02 22.96
CA TYR A 12 -2.55 26.39 21.92
C TYR A 12 -1.52 25.41 22.48
N ARG A 13 -1.16 25.56 23.76
CA ARG A 13 -0.18 24.71 24.43
C ARG A 13 -0.64 23.24 24.47
N ALA A 14 -1.90 22.98 24.82
CA ALA A 14 -2.45 21.62 24.81
C ALA A 14 -2.46 20.96 23.42
N GLN A 15 -2.63 21.74 22.35
CA GLN A 15 -2.56 21.23 20.98
C GLN A 15 -1.12 20.90 20.57
N ALA A 16 -0.17 21.77 20.91
CA ALA A 16 1.26 21.55 20.68
C ALA A 16 1.78 20.34 21.49
N GLU A 17 1.36 20.21 22.75
CA GLU A 17 1.64 19.06 23.60
C GLU A 17 1.07 17.77 23.02
N LYS A 18 -0.17 17.77 22.51
CA LYS A 18 -0.73 16.60 21.80
C LYS A 18 0.06 16.25 20.55
N GLN A 19 0.50 17.23 19.76
CA GLN A 19 1.35 16.98 18.58
C GLN A 19 2.73 16.42 18.96
N LEU A 20 3.33 16.92 20.05
CA LEU A 20 4.60 16.42 20.57
C LEU A 20 4.47 15.04 21.21
N ALA A 21 3.37 14.78 21.91
CA ALA A 21 3.04 13.47 22.46
C ALA A 21 2.81 12.47 21.32
N GLN A 22 2.09 12.82 20.26
CA GLN A 22 1.97 11.98 19.05
C GLN A 22 3.32 11.69 18.40
N ARG A 23 4.24 12.67 18.37
CA ARG A 23 5.61 12.47 17.88
C ARG A 23 6.45 11.58 18.81
N ARG A 24 6.23 11.63 20.12
CA ARG A 24 6.96 10.83 21.14
C ARG A 24 6.42 9.40 21.27
N CYS A 25 5.10 9.22 21.22
CA CYS A 25 4.45 7.91 21.27
C CYS A 25 4.59 7.16 19.93
N GLY A 26 4.82 7.88 18.83
CA GLY A 26 5.25 7.33 17.55
C GLY A 26 6.74 7.01 17.51
N GLY A 27 7.28 6.36 18.55
CA GLY A 27 8.63 5.81 18.58
C GLY A 27 8.83 4.73 17.52
N LYS A 28 8.79 5.13 16.25
CA LYS A 28 9.27 4.31 15.14
C LYS A 28 10.78 4.22 15.33
N ALA A 29 11.31 2.99 15.33
CA ALA A 29 12.72 2.79 15.03
C ALA A 29 13.11 3.66 13.83
N ALA A 30 14.36 4.15 13.80
CA ALA A 30 14.87 4.96 12.69
C ALA A 30 14.34 4.41 11.37
N PRO A 31 13.76 5.25 10.48
CA PRO A 31 13.04 4.77 9.31
C PRO A 31 13.94 3.79 8.58
N ALA A 32 13.57 2.50 8.61
CA ALA A 32 14.33 1.47 7.93
C ALA A 32 14.55 1.97 6.50
N SER A 33 15.79 1.85 6.01
CA SER A 33 16.14 2.29 4.66
C SER A 33 15.10 1.77 3.66
N LEU A 34 14.89 2.51 2.56
CA LEU A 34 13.88 2.13 1.59
C LEU A 34 14.11 0.69 1.09
N GLU A 35 15.37 0.31 0.92
CA GLU A 35 15.84 -1.01 0.57
C GLU A 35 15.45 -2.08 1.62
N ALA A 36 15.67 -1.79 2.91
CA ALA A 36 15.29 -2.71 3.99
C ALA A 36 13.77 -2.93 4.04
N ALA A 37 12.98 -1.88 3.76
CA ALA A 37 11.53 -2.01 3.73
C ALA A 37 11.01 -2.72 2.48
N VAL A 38 11.65 -2.57 1.32
CA VAL A 38 11.31 -3.38 0.14
C VAL A 38 11.58 -4.86 0.42
N ASN A 39 12.72 -5.18 1.05
CA ASN A 39 13.03 -6.56 1.42
C ASN A 39 12.06 -7.12 2.47
N ALA A 40 11.68 -6.31 3.47
CA ALA A 40 10.67 -6.69 4.46
C ALA A 40 9.27 -6.83 3.83
N ALA A 41 8.89 -5.96 2.90
CA ALA A 41 7.64 -6.07 2.16
C ALA A 41 7.55 -7.41 1.42
N ARG A 42 8.64 -7.86 0.79
CA ARG A 42 8.68 -9.16 0.10
C ARG A 42 8.43 -10.35 1.03
N SER A 43 8.94 -10.31 2.26
CA SER A 43 8.75 -11.42 3.20
C SER A 43 7.31 -11.55 3.70
N THR A 44 6.47 -10.53 3.49
CA THR A 44 5.04 -10.58 3.84
C THR A 44 4.21 -11.42 2.88
N GLY A 45 4.73 -11.74 1.69
CA GLY A 45 3.96 -12.39 0.62
C GLY A 45 2.96 -11.47 -0.09
N HIS A 46 2.99 -10.17 0.22
CA HIS A 46 2.17 -9.15 -0.43
C HIS A 46 3.01 -8.25 -1.34
N GLU A 47 2.40 -7.79 -2.43
CA GLU A 47 2.95 -6.77 -3.31
C GLU A 47 2.40 -5.40 -2.89
N PHE A 48 3.27 -4.40 -2.81
CA PHE A 48 2.91 -3.02 -2.47
C PHE A 48 3.49 -2.07 -3.51
N ASP A 49 2.70 -1.13 -4.00
CA ASP A 49 3.08 -0.17 -5.04
C ASP A 49 3.91 1.00 -4.48
N SER A 50 3.92 1.19 -3.16
CA SER A 50 4.64 2.26 -2.48
C SER A 50 5.06 1.91 -1.05
N ARG A 51 6.03 2.67 -0.52
CA ARG A 51 6.41 2.60 0.90
C ARG A 51 5.23 2.95 1.81
N GLY A 52 4.40 3.91 1.41
CA GLY A 52 3.22 4.34 2.14
C GLY A 52 2.19 3.24 2.32
N GLU A 53 1.95 2.42 1.30
CA GLU A 53 1.06 1.26 1.39
C GLU A 53 1.63 0.20 2.33
N TYR A 54 2.93 -0.11 2.21
CA TYR A 54 3.60 -1.04 3.12
C TYR A 54 3.52 -0.57 4.58
N ASP A 55 3.81 0.71 4.83
CA ASP A 55 3.74 1.30 6.16
C ASP A 55 2.30 1.33 6.70
N TYR A 56 1.30 1.57 5.84
CA TYR A 56 -0.11 1.51 6.22
C TYR A 56 -0.53 0.09 6.57
N TYR A 57 -0.12 -0.89 5.77
CA TYR A 57 -0.38 -2.29 6.06
C TYR A 57 0.23 -2.71 7.40
N MET A 58 1.53 -2.42 7.61
CA MET A 58 2.22 -2.77 8.85
C MET A 58 1.71 -2.04 10.09
N GLY A 59 1.39 -0.76 9.95
CA GLY A 59 1.01 0.10 11.07
C GLY A 59 -0.48 0.08 11.39
N THR A 60 -1.34 -0.39 10.49
CA THR A 60 -2.80 -0.29 10.65
C THR A 60 -3.53 -1.58 10.30
N VAL A 61 -3.28 -2.16 9.12
CA VAL A 61 -4.02 -3.36 8.68
C VAL A 61 -3.61 -4.59 9.47
N LEU A 62 -2.31 -4.87 9.55
CA LEU A 62 -1.77 -6.07 10.21
C LEU A 62 -2.17 -6.16 11.69
N PRO A 63 -2.09 -5.09 12.52
CA PRO A 63 -2.59 -5.14 13.89
C PRO A 63 -4.07 -5.49 13.99
N LYS A 64 -4.91 -4.99 13.06
CA LYS A 64 -6.35 -5.30 13.02
C LYS A 64 -6.64 -6.74 12.59
N VAL A 65 -5.80 -7.31 11.72
CA VAL A 65 -5.88 -8.73 11.37
C VAL A 65 -5.49 -9.58 12.57
N GLN A 66 -4.41 -9.22 13.26
CA GLN A 66 -3.91 -9.95 14.44
C GLN A 66 -4.90 -9.90 15.62
N SER A 67 -5.64 -8.80 15.78
CA SER A 67 -6.70 -8.70 16.79
C SER A 67 -7.98 -9.44 16.42
N GLY A 68 -8.13 -9.92 15.17
CA GLY A 68 -9.35 -10.53 14.65
C GLY A 68 -10.44 -9.53 14.27
N GLU A 69 -10.16 -8.22 14.33
CA GLU A 69 -11.08 -7.16 13.91
C GLU A 69 -11.32 -7.22 12.39
N VAL A 70 -10.25 -7.42 11.61
CA VAL A 70 -10.30 -7.62 10.16
C VAL A 70 -10.13 -9.11 9.85
N VAL A 71 -11.13 -9.71 9.22
CA VAL A 71 -11.17 -11.14 8.89
C VAL A 71 -10.72 -11.44 7.47
N LYS A 72 -10.74 -10.44 6.58
CA LYS A 72 -10.29 -10.58 5.19
C LYS A 72 -9.59 -9.31 4.73
N VAL A 73 -8.43 -9.47 4.11
CA VAL A 73 -7.67 -8.40 3.45
C VAL A 73 -7.49 -8.78 1.99
N GLU A 74 -7.97 -7.92 1.09
CA GLU A 74 -7.73 -8.05 -0.35
C GLU A 74 -6.92 -6.85 -0.84
N LEU A 75 -5.66 -7.09 -1.22
CA LEU A 75 -4.80 -6.05 -1.80
C LEU A 75 -5.07 -5.93 -3.29
N HIS A 76 -5.06 -4.69 -3.80
CA HIS A 76 -5.13 -4.37 -5.24
C HIS A 76 -6.26 -5.10 -5.97
N ARG A 77 -7.42 -5.28 -5.32
CA ARG A 77 -8.59 -5.93 -5.93
C ARG A 77 -9.12 -5.08 -7.07
N ARG A 78 -9.09 -5.59 -8.30
CA ARG A 78 -9.63 -4.88 -9.47
C ARG A 78 -11.15 -4.97 -9.52
N PHE A 79 -11.82 -3.82 -9.63
CA PHE A 79 -13.25 -3.70 -9.88
C PHE A 79 -13.49 -3.17 -11.29
N THR A 80 -14.40 -3.82 -12.03
CA THR A 80 -14.90 -3.29 -13.31
C THR A 80 -16.07 -2.38 -13.01
N MET A 81 -15.89 -1.07 -13.20
CA MET A 81 -16.93 -0.07 -12.97
C MET A 81 -17.86 0.04 -14.18
N LEU A 82 -17.28 0.07 -15.39
CA LEU A 82 -18.01 0.08 -16.64
C LEU A 82 -17.50 -1.06 -17.53
N PRO A 83 -18.40 -1.90 -18.07
CA PRO A 83 -18.00 -2.90 -19.05
C PRO A 83 -17.58 -2.22 -20.36
N GLU A 84 -16.83 -2.96 -21.18
CA GLU A 84 -16.58 -2.56 -22.57
C GLU A 84 -17.91 -2.36 -23.30
N LYS A 85 -18.02 -1.28 -24.08
CA LYS A 85 -19.25 -0.95 -24.78
C LYS A 85 -18.98 -0.22 -26.10
N GLU A 86 -19.73 -0.58 -27.12
CA GLU A 86 -19.70 0.10 -28.41
C GLU A 86 -20.81 1.17 -28.45
N TYR A 87 -20.44 2.39 -28.85
CA TYR A 87 -21.36 3.50 -29.10
C TYR A 87 -21.18 3.98 -30.53
N GLY A 88 -22.13 3.61 -31.41
CA GLY A 88 -21.99 3.81 -32.85
C GLY A 88 -20.74 3.10 -33.37
N ASN A 89 -19.81 3.86 -33.95
CA ASN A 89 -18.55 3.33 -34.50
C ASN A 89 -17.36 3.42 -33.52
N VAL A 90 -17.60 3.76 -32.25
CA VAL A 90 -16.55 3.90 -31.24
C VAL A 90 -16.63 2.78 -30.22
N LYS A 91 -15.54 2.01 -30.07
CA LYS A 91 -15.38 1.03 -28.98
C LYS A 91 -14.81 1.73 -27.76
N LEU A 92 -15.54 1.73 -26.66
CA LEU A 92 -15.07 2.22 -25.38
C LEU A 92 -14.58 1.05 -24.52
N PRO A 93 -13.31 1.06 -24.08
CA PRO A 93 -12.77 -0.02 -23.25
C PRO A 93 -13.44 -0.06 -21.88
N ALA A 94 -13.35 -1.20 -21.22
CA ALA A 94 -13.80 -1.33 -19.84
C ALA A 94 -13.04 -0.35 -18.91
N ALA A 95 -13.79 0.28 -18.01
CA ALA A 95 -13.21 1.15 -16.99
C ALA A 95 -13.05 0.37 -15.69
N HIS A 96 -11.83 0.36 -15.15
CA HIS A 96 -11.50 -0.34 -13.92
C HIS A 96 -11.07 0.62 -12.80
N TYR A 97 -11.34 0.22 -11.57
CA TYR A 97 -10.81 0.86 -10.37
C TYR A 97 -10.17 -0.20 -9.47
N THR A 98 -8.99 0.11 -8.96
CA THR A 98 -8.22 -0.80 -8.11
C THR A 98 -7.82 -0.03 -6.86
N PRO A 99 -8.56 -0.15 -5.75
CA PRO A 99 -8.11 0.37 -4.47
C PRO A 99 -6.92 -0.44 -3.95
N ASP A 100 -6.16 0.17 -3.04
CA ASP A 100 -4.99 -0.49 -2.45
C ASP A 100 -5.40 -1.60 -1.50
N PHE A 101 -6.45 -1.37 -0.68
CA PHE A 101 -6.98 -2.38 0.24
C PHE A 101 -8.50 -2.44 0.22
N VAL A 102 -9.04 -3.66 0.30
CA VAL A 102 -10.42 -3.93 0.70
C VAL A 102 -10.38 -4.77 1.96
N LEU A 103 -10.87 -4.20 3.06
CA LEU A 103 -10.85 -4.80 4.39
C LEU A 103 -12.26 -5.22 4.77
N THR A 104 -12.46 -6.50 5.05
CA THR A 104 -13.73 -7.00 5.62
C THR A 104 -13.54 -7.23 7.11
N TYR A 105 -14.39 -6.60 7.91
CA TYR A 105 -14.39 -6.69 9.35
C TYR A 105 -15.25 -7.85 9.85
N ALA A 106 -14.99 -8.29 11.08
CA ALA A 106 -15.74 -9.37 11.71
C ALA A 106 -17.24 -9.05 11.87
N ASP A 107 -17.59 -7.77 11.98
CA ASP A 107 -18.98 -7.28 12.08
C ASP A 107 -19.69 -7.16 10.72
N GLY A 108 -19.03 -7.55 9.62
CA GLY A 108 -19.55 -7.47 8.26
C GLY A 108 -19.36 -6.12 7.58
N THR A 109 -18.80 -5.12 8.27
CA THR A 109 -18.45 -3.85 7.62
C THR A 109 -17.28 -4.03 6.64
N VAL A 110 -17.29 -3.23 5.57
CA VAL A 110 -16.23 -3.23 4.57
C VAL A 110 -15.66 -1.83 4.44
N GLU A 111 -14.34 -1.72 4.59
CA GLU A 111 -13.60 -0.50 4.32
C GLU A 111 -12.73 -0.68 3.07
N VAL A 112 -12.89 0.23 2.13
CA VAL A 112 -12.04 0.36 0.95
C VAL A 112 -11.05 1.50 1.22
N VAL A 113 -9.76 1.19 1.15
CA VAL A 113 -8.69 2.15 1.44
C VAL A 113 -7.88 2.44 0.19
N GLU A 114 -7.73 3.73 -0.10
CA GLU A 114 -6.81 4.25 -1.09
C GLU A 114 -5.70 5.04 -0.39
N VAL A 115 -4.46 4.62 -0.57
CA VAL A 115 -3.25 5.30 -0.12
C VAL A 115 -2.79 6.27 -1.20
N LYS A 116 -2.66 7.54 -0.82
CA LYS A 116 -2.22 8.61 -1.72
C LYS A 116 -1.14 9.44 -1.08
N SER A 117 -0.16 9.85 -1.87
CA SER A 117 0.83 10.81 -1.39
C SER A 117 0.36 12.25 -1.58
N LYS A 118 0.82 13.16 -0.70
CA LYS A 118 0.47 14.59 -0.78
C LYS A 118 0.82 15.23 -2.13
N PHE A 119 1.88 14.74 -2.78
CA PHE A 119 2.44 15.33 -4.00
C PHE A 119 1.80 14.80 -5.28
N THR A 120 1.37 13.54 -5.30
CA THR A 120 0.77 12.91 -6.49
C THR A 120 -0.70 13.28 -6.66
N ARG A 121 -1.40 13.70 -5.59
CA ARG A 121 -2.81 14.08 -5.64
C ARG A 121 -3.14 15.24 -6.58
N ARG A 122 -2.26 16.25 -6.71
CA ARG A 122 -2.54 17.46 -7.52
C ARG A 122 -2.49 17.24 -9.03
N GLN A 123 -1.84 16.17 -9.50
CA GLN A 123 -1.65 15.91 -10.94
C GLN A 123 -2.67 14.92 -11.52
N GLN A 124 -3.51 14.30 -10.69
CA GLN A 124 -4.43 13.24 -11.12
C GLN A 124 -5.84 13.78 -11.40
N ARG A 125 -6.00 14.51 -12.52
CA ARG A 125 -7.31 15.07 -12.93
C ARG A 125 -8.43 14.02 -12.97
N ASP A 126 -8.13 12.84 -13.52
CA ASP A 126 -9.14 11.79 -13.72
C ASP A 126 -9.44 10.98 -12.45
N TYR A 127 -8.57 11.06 -11.43
CA TYR A 127 -8.73 10.27 -10.21
C TYR A 127 -10.01 10.63 -9.46
N ILE A 128 -10.37 11.92 -9.39
CA ILE A 128 -11.59 12.35 -8.71
C ILE A 128 -12.82 11.69 -9.34
N HIS A 129 -12.87 11.62 -10.67
CA HIS A 129 -13.99 11.02 -11.40
C HIS A 129 -14.01 9.50 -11.26
N ARG A 130 -12.87 8.82 -11.37
CA ARG A 130 -12.80 7.36 -11.17
C ARG A 130 -13.16 6.96 -9.74
N ARG A 131 -12.66 7.69 -8.74
CA ARG A 131 -13.01 7.48 -7.33
C ARG A 131 -14.50 7.70 -7.10
N ARG A 132 -15.07 8.79 -7.63
CA ARG A 132 -16.50 9.07 -7.50
C ARG A 132 -17.33 7.95 -8.13
N MET A 133 -16.97 7.52 -9.34
CA MET A 133 -17.63 6.41 -10.03
C MET A 133 -17.57 5.12 -9.22
N PHE A 134 -16.43 4.79 -8.61
CA PHE A 134 -16.31 3.63 -7.73
C PHE A 134 -17.22 3.75 -6.50
N ILE A 135 -17.23 4.91 -5.85
CA ILE A 135 -18.06 5.16 -4.67
C ILE A 135 -19.54 4.97 -5.02
N ASP A 136 -20.02 5.64 -6.07
CA ASP A 136 -21.44 5.66 -6.44
C ASP A 136 -21.93 4.30 -6.97
N LEU A 137 -21.11 3.59 -7.75
CA LEU A 137 -21.51 2.33 -8.40
C LEU A 137 -21.24 1.08 -7.55
N VAL A 138 -20.25 1.14 -6.65
CA VAL A 138 -19.79 -0.05 -5.91
C VAL A 138 -19.94 0.13 -4.41
N ALA A 139 -19.37 1.19 -3.83
CA ALA A 139 -19.28 1.31 -2.37
C ALA A 139 -20.64 1.69 -1.73
N GLU A 140 -21.30 2.74 -2.23
CA GLU A 140 -22.57 3.23 -1.67
C GLU A 140 -23.70 2.19 -1.71
N PRO A 141 -23.94 1.45 -2.82
CA PRO A 141 -25.00 0.43 -2.87
C PRO A 141 -24.79 -0.72 -1.89
N GLN A 142 -23.54 -0.99 -1.50
CA GLN A 142 -23.17 -2.04 -0.57
C GLN A 142 -22.93 -1.51 0.85
N HIS A 143 -23.14 -0.20 1.08
CA HIS A 143 -22.84 0.49 2.33
C HIS A 143 -21.38 0.36 2.79
N TRP A 144 -20.44 0.25 1.85
CA TRP A 144 -19.01 0.20 2.14
C TRP A 144 -18.48 1.60 2.44
N ARG A 145 -17.51 1.68 3.36
CA ARG A 145 -16.84 2.92 3.71
C ARG A 145 -15.60 3.11 2.83
N PHE A 146 -15.48 4.27 2.19
CA PHE A 146 -14.29 4.65 1.44
C PHE A 146 -13.37 5.54 2.28
N ILE A 147 -12.08 5.23 2.33
CA ILE A 147 -11.06 5.97 3.10
C ILE A 147 -9.90 6.34 2.18
N GLU A 148 -9.56 7.63 2.15
CA GLU A 148 -8.34 8.12 1.51
C GLU A 148 -7.28 8.39 2.59
N TYR A 149 -6.20 7.60 2.59
CA TYR A 149 -5.09 7.75 3.53
C TYR A 149 -3.94 8.52 2.89
N ILE A 150 -3.57 9.66 3.46
CA ILE A 150 -2.56 10.56 2.87
C ILE A 150 -1.17 10.34 3.49
N THR A 151 -0.21 9.89 2.68
CA THR A 151 1.19 9.66 3.09
C THR A 151 2.09 10.85 2.80
N PRO A 152 3.19 11.02 3.56
CA PRO A 152 4.18 12.06 3.29
C PRO A 152 5.09 11.76 2.09
N ASP A 153 4.93 10.59 1.44
CA ASP A 153 5.85 10.12 0.40
C ASP A 153 6.01 11.10 -0.76
N THR A 154 7.26 11.33 -1.13
CA THR A 154 7.64 12.11 -2.30
C THR A 154 7.51 11.28 -3.57
N ALA A 155 7.39 11.96 -4.72
CA ALA A 155 7.38 11.28 -6.01
C ALA A 155 8.68 10.50 -6.28
N GLU A 156 9.81 10.98 -5.73
CA GLU A 156 11.11 10.31 -5.83
C GLU A 156 11.16 9.03 -5.03
N GLU A 157 10.65 9.02 -3.80
CA GLU A 157 10.55 7.82 -2.97
C GLU A 157 9.67 6.75 -3.62
N ILE A 158 8.53 7.14 -4.20
CA ILE A 158 7.65 6.22 -4.94
C ILE A 158 8.39 5.61 -6.14
N ARG A 159 9.10 6.42 -6.93
CA ARG A 159 9.90 5.93 -8.07
C ARG A 159 11.02 5.01 -7.62
N LYS A 160 11.71 5.36 -6.52
CA LYS A 160 12.80 4.56 -5.96
C LYS A 160 12.29 3.23 -5.42
N TRP A 161 11.12 3.22 -4.75
CA TRP A 161 10.45 2.00 -4.29
C TRP A 161 10.18 1.06 -5.46
N LYS A 162 9.55 1.55 -6.53
CA LYS A 162 9.25 0.74 -7.72
C LYS A 162 10.50 0.16 -8.37
N ARG A 163 11.57 0.96 -8.49
CA ARG A 163 12.85 0.48 -9.04
C ARG A 163 13.46 -0.62 -8.17
N LEU A 164 13.48 -0.43 -6.85
CA LEU A 164 14.03 -1.41 -5.91
C LEU A 164 13.19 -2.69 -5.88
N ALA A 165 11.86 -2.58 -5.91
CA ALA A 165 10.96 -3.73 -5.95
C ALA A 165 11.16 -4.55 -7.24
N GLU A 166 11.32 -3.88 -8.39
CA GLU A 166 11.58 -4.55 -9.67
C GLU A 166 12.96 -5.23 -9.70
N GLN A 167 14.01 -4.57 -9.21
CA GLN A 167 15.35 -5.14 -9.10
C GLN A 167 15.35 -6.38 -8.19
N ALA A 168 14.75 -6.25 -7.01
CA ALA A 168 14.60 -7.35 -6.06
C ALA A 168 13.81 -8.54 -6.64
N GLY A 169 12.81 -8.27 -7.49
CA GLY A 169 12.09 -9.30 -8.25
C GLY A 169 12.98 -10.02 -9.28
N LYS A 170 13.78 -9.27 -10.05
CA LYS A 170 14.72 -9.82 -11.03
C LYS A 170 15.81 -10.68 -10.37
N ASP A 171 16.39 -10.22 -9.26
CA ASP A 171 17.43 -10.96 -8.54
C ASP A 171 16.93 -12.32 -8.04
N SER A 172 15.66 -12.40 -7.64
CA SER A 172 15.03 -13.68 -7.26
C SER A 172 14.82 -14.65 -8.42
N SER A 173 14.61 -14.12 -9.64
CA SER A 173 14.52 -14.93 -10.85
C SER A 173 15.87 -15.56 -11.20
N TRP A 174 16.97 -14.82 -10.99
CA TRP A 174 18.33 -15.32 -11.21
C TRP A 174 18.80 -16.28 -10.10
N GLU A 175 18.46 -16.04 -8.83
CA GLU A 175 18.74 -16.99 -7.73
C GLU A 175 17.99 -18.31 -7.91
N LYS A 176 16.71 -18.28 -8.31
CA LYS A 176 15.95 -19.50 -8.63
C LYS A 176 16.51 -20.23 -9.84
N ALA A 177 17.01 -19.51 -10.86
CA ALA A 177 17.68 -20.11 -12.01
C ALA A 177 19.04 -20.72 -11.64
N GLY A 178 19.79 -20.11 -10.71
CA GLY A 178 21.07 -20.63 -10.22
C GLY A 178 20.98 -21.87 -9.33
N GLN A 179 19.89 -22.02 -8.56
CA GLN A 179 19.64 -23.22 -7.74
C GLN A 179 19.22 -24.45 -8.56
N GLY A 180 18.79 -24.28 -9.82
CA GLY A 180 18.56 -25.38 -10.76
C GLY A 180 19.84 -26.02 -11.31
N CYS A 181 21.00 -25.42 -11.08
CA CYS A 181 22.31 -25.87 -11.58
C CYS A 181 23.29 -26.21 -10.44
N GLN A 182 22.86 -26.99 -9.45
CA GLN A 182 23.78 -27.64 -8.50
C GLN A 182 23.90 -29.14 -8.79
N HIS A 183 24.84 -29.44 -9.69
CA HIS A 183 25.69 -30.64 -9.78
C HIS A 183 25.19 -31.94 -9.14
N SER A 184 24.60 -32.84 -9.94
CA SER A 184 24.68 -34.28 -9.70
C SER A 184 25.93 -34.86 -10.37
N THR A 185 27.12 -34.67 -9.77
CA THR A 185 28.30 -35.45 -10.15
C THR A 185 28.25 -36.82 -9.46
N GLY A 186 27.31 -37.66 -9.94
CA GLY A 186 27.20 -39.06 -9.56
C GLY A 186 28.24 -39.90 -10.28
N ARG A 187 29.35 -40.18 -9.59
CA ARG A 187 30.41 -41.12 -9.97
C ARG A 187 29.80 -42.49 -10.31
N ALA A 188 29.79 -42.89 -11.59
CA ALA A 188 29.37 -44.22 -12.00
C ALA A 188 30.40 -45.27 -11.54
N SER A 189 30.02 -46.05 -10.52
CA SER A 189 30.75 -47.25 -10.12
C SER A 189 30.46 -48.38 -11.11
N ARG A 190 31.54 -49.00 -11.57
CA ARG A 190 31.59 -50.14 -12.48
C ARG A 190 31.41 -51.44 -11.67
N MET A 191 30.40 -52.24 -11.97
CA MET A 191 30.33 -53.68 -11.64
C MET A 191 29.76 -54.39 -12.87
N GLN A 192 30.64 -55.11 -13.59
CA GLN A 192 30.73 -56.58 -13.69
C GLN A 192 29.52 -57.19 -14.39
#